data_AF-A0A7Z9GAP6-F1
#
_entry.id   AF-A0A7Z9GAP6-F1
#
_cell.length_a   1.000
_cell.length_b   1.000
_cell.length_c   1.000
_cell.angle_alpha   90.00
_cell.angle_beta   90.00
_cell.angle_gamma   90.00
#
_symmetry.space_group_name_H-M   'P 1'
#
loop_
_entity.id
_entity.type
_entity.pdbx_description
1 polymer ?
#
loop_
_entity_poly.entity_id
_entity_poly.type
_entity_poly.pdbx_seq_one_letter_code
_entity_poly.pdbx_strand_id
1 'polypeptide(L)'
;MNAVRNASISLLLVVFMAGCGDTADAPNPSTDTLEAGDVSRGDIPRIEDTTSPDETSPVLDAGEDAFLPETDTEQPAPDTVISDPDTNTPPESEIPTWWECRQSAAKQAMTAELKSTCNDLHKTNPVERKYGIRWVVLDEKTDADPWIESRLAALNSYFEAADISFVTSSKITLQKSIIVDPGVGLKFPWEVLSMDTAQHLLSATSSPEELLNELKQALSDAGVAPGAIKNLELDKEVTAKAYFSTMARIRPAEIHVILTPLLNGTKGGGLSSGPASNPANPRVSVLFVRAGQEVSPLVIAHEMGHFFGLIHPHAQLEKAAAEAVATLETAIHPKSHTPNELIEALGSALGQELDGPFELKYPAWNAKSSTTLKSFDQYRIAMNEFWLGKDYFYRNLEGVPSGYETLSKFIIDLQSNSPVFYKNFIAPGMGNNCSWNTDAEDFSCDIGDPTGSYSGSDPLVDGSILLDASKRVNIMSYIAKTMGKNSIKENMVRFTEKGIQVMKLHANTPSRLMLRNHAL
;
A
#
# COMPACT_ATOMS: atom_id res chain seq x y z
N MET A 1 -7.47 -7.88 -69.08
CA MET A 1 -6.15 -8.05 -69.72
C MET A 1 -5.10 -8.01 -68.63
N ASN A 2 -4.39 -9.15 -68.46
CA ASN A 2 -3.13 -9.41 -67.72
C ASN A 2 -2.98 -8.83 -66.30
N ALA A 3 -3.09 -9.63 -65.22
CA ALA A 3 -2.10 -10.60 -64.69
C ALA A 3 -0.96 -9.90 -63.92
N VAL A 4 -0.43 -10.31 -62.75
CA VAL A 4 -0.41 -11.52 -61.90
C VAL A 4 0.56 -11.15 -60.73
N ARG A 5 0.49 -11.61 -59.46
CA ARG A 5 1.14 -12.82 -58.86
C ARG A 5 1.07 -12.71 -57.31
N ASN A 6 0.49 -13.68 -56.58
CA ASN A 6 1.14 -14.79 -55.82
C ASN A 6 1.60 -14.41 -54.40
N ALA A 7 1.51 -15.24 -53.35
CA ALA A 7 0.99 -16.61 -53.17
C ALA A 7 0.76 -16.90 -51.67
N SER A 8 -0.16 -17.83 -51.40
CA SER A 8 -0.37 -18.56 -50.13
C SER A 8 0.19 -19.98 -50.24
N ILE A 9 0.19 -20.73 -49.10
CA ILE A 9 0.31 -22.21 -48.85
C ILE A 9 1.34 -22.43 -47.71
N SER A 10 1.16 -23.25 -46.65
CA SER A 10 0.14 -24.19 -46.18
C SER A 10 0.54 -24.73 -44.78
N LEU A 11 -0.42 -25.24 -43.98
CA LEU A 11 -0.32 -26.50 -43.20
C LEU A 11 -1.69 -26.81 -42.54
N LEU A 12 -2.49 -27.74 -43.07
CA LEU A 12 -2.59 -29.19 -42.86
C LEU A 12 -3.20 -29.64 -41.52
N LEU A 13 -4.26 -30.43 -41.64
CA LEU A 13 -5.21 -30.91 -40.63
C LEU A 13 -5.46 -32.39 -40.94
N VAL A 14 -5.41 -33.29 -39.94
CA VAL A 14 -5.91 -34.68 -40.07
C VAL A 14 -6.53 -35.14 -38.74
N VAL A 15 -7.64 -35.87 -38.86
CA VAL A 15 -8.57 -36.41 -37.86
C VAL A 15 -8.53 -37.94 -37.91
N PHE A 16 -8.74 -38.66 -36.80
CA PHE A 16 -9.81 -39.69 -36.56
C PHE A 16 -9.50 -40.88 -35.59
N MET A 17 -10.48 -41.08 -34.68
CA MET A 17 -11.19 -42.30 -34.19
C MET A 17 -10.56 -43.49 -33.40
N ALA A 18 -11.13 -43.70 -32.20
CA ALA A 18 -11.76 -44.90 -31.57
C ALA A 18 -11.17 -46.34 -31.64
N GLY A 19 -11.22 -47.02 -30.47
CA GLY A 19 -11.19 -48.49 -30.33
C GLY A 19 -11.43 -48.97 -28.88
N CYS A 20 -12.36 -49.91 -28.68
CA CYS A 20 -12.73 -50.60 -27.42
C CYS A 20 -11.91 -51.88 -27.16
N GLY A 21 -11.88 -52.38 -25.91
CA GLY A 21 -11.51 -53.79 -25.58
C GLY A 21 -11.34 -54.07 -24.07
N ASP A 22 -12.17 -54.98 -23.53
CA ASP A 22 -12.22 -55.51 -22.15
C ASP A 22 -11.18 -56.62 -21.84
N THR A 23 -10.86 -56.82 -20.55
CA THR A 23 -10.98 -58.06 -19.73
C THR A 23 -9.83 -58.37 -18.73
N ALA A 24 -10.25 -58.56 -17.47
CA ALA A 24 -9.94 -59.62 -16.48
C ALA A 24 -8.63 -59.71 -15.65
N ASP A 25 -8.88 -59.73 -14.33
CA ASP A 25 -8.34 -60.57 -13.23
C ASP A 25 -7.01 -60.28 -12.48
N ALA A 26 -7.13 -60.51 -11.16
CA ALA A 26 -6.33 -60.17 -9.96
C ALA A 26 -5.04 -61.05 -9.78
N PRO A 27 -4.29 -61.09 -8.63
CA PRO A 27 -4.41 -60.39 -7.33
C PRO A 27 -3.09 -59.84 -6.70
N ASN A 28 -3.20 -59.18 -5.54
CA ASN A 28 -2.15 -58.82 -4.55
C ASN A 28 -1.28 -60.05 -4.14
N PRO A 29 -0.01 -59.94 -3.65
CA PRO A 29 0.28 -59.29 -2.34
C PRO A 29 1.70 -58.72 -2.06
N SER A 30 1.79 -58.02 -0.91
CA SER A 30 2.87 -58.00 0.12
C SER A 30 4.23 -57.30 -0.10
N THR A 31 4.58 -56.46 0.90
CA THR A 31 5.89 -56.29 1.61
C THR A 31 7.11 -55.91 0.74
N ASP A 32 7.90 -54.86 1.01
CA ASP A 32 8.55 -54.50 2.28
C ASP A 32 9.24 -53.11 2.12
N THR A 33 9.52 -52.51 3.26
CA THR A 33 10.47 -51.41 3.55
C THR A 33 11.69 -51.27 2.62
N LEU A 34 12.10 -50.02 2.31
CA LEU A 34 13.49 -49.55 2.39
C LEU A 34 13.58 -48.01 2.28
N GLU A 35 14.11 -47.44 3.36
CA GLU A 35 15.09 -46.34 3.50
C GLU A 35 15.16 -45.16 2.50
N ALA A 36 15.23 -43.99 3.16
CA ALA A 36 15.90 -42.74 2.81
C ALA A 36 16.74 -42.72 1.52
N GLY A 37 16.31 -41.86 0.59
CA GLY A 37 17.09 -41.41 -0.55
C GLY A 37 16.94 -39.90 -0.70
N ASP A 38 17.96 -39.20 -0.20
CA ASP A 38 18.29 -37.80 -0.49
C ASP A 38 18.30 -37.54 -2.01
N VAL A 39 17.51 -36.58 -2.48
CA VAL A 39 17.57 -36.10 -3.87
C VAL A 39 17.59 -34.57 -3.87
N SER A 40 18.80 -34.05 -3.72
CA SER A 40 19.41 -33.00 -4.53
C SER A 40 18.43 -32.00 -5.19
N ARG A 41 18.41 -30.80 -4.62
CA ARG A 41 17.92 -29.56 -5.24
C ARG A 41 18.67 -29.31 -6.55
N GLY A 42 17.98 -29.42 -7.67
CA GLY A 42 18.42 -28.90 -8.96
C GLY A 42 18.03 -27.42 -9.09
N ASP A 43 19.03 -26.55 -9.11
CA ASP A 43 18.94 -25.13 -9.41
C ASP A 43 18.50 -24.88 -10.87
N ILE A 44 17.41 -24.13 -11.09
CA ILE A 44 17.07 -23.44 -12.36
C ILE A 44 16.32 -22.12 -11.99
N PRO A 45 16.58 -20.98 -12.68
CA PRO A 45 16.69 -19.66 -12.05
C PRO A 45 15.37 -18.91 -11.84
N ARG A 46 15.37 -18.16 -10.74
CA ARG A 46 14.39 -17.16 -10.31
C ARG A 46 14.42 -15.96 -11.27
N ILE A 47 13.25 -15.56 -11.79
CA ILE A 47 13.08 -14.25 -12.42
C ILE A 47 13.11 -13.22 -11.29
N GLU A 48 14.26 -12.57 -11.18
CA GLU A 48 14.51 -11.43 -10.33
C GLU A 48 13.72 -10.22 -10.83
N ASP A 49 12.79 -9.73 -10.02
CA ASP A 49 12.34 -8.34 -10.12
C ASP A 49 13.34 -7.49 -9.32
N THR A 50 14.53 -7.31 -9.89
CA THR A 50 15.57 -6.41 -9.39
C THR A 50 15.31 -5.02 -9.96
N THR A 51 15.01 -4.06 -9.08
CA THR A 51 15.61 -2.70 -9.06
C THR A 51 14.92 -1.82 -8.02
N SER A 52 15.47 -1.81 -6.79
CA SER A 52 15.72 -0.56 -6.07
C SER A 52 16.72 -0.84 -4.94
N PRO A 53 17.98 -0.40 -5.05
CA PRO A 53 18.93 -0.52 -3.95
C PRO A 53 18.70 0.62 -2.95
N ASP A 54 18.48 0.25 -1.68
CA ASP A 54 18.83 1.11 -0.54
C ASP A 54 20.35 1.14 -0.47
N GLU A 55 20.95 2.11 -1.16
CA GLU A 55 22.36 2.44 -0.94
C GLU A 55 22.47 3.36 0.27
N THR A 56 23.06 2.78 1.31
CA THR A 56 23.71 3.43 2.45
C THR A 56 24.40 4.74 2.05
N SER A 57 24.19 5.80 2.83
CA SER A 57 25.04 6.99 2.76
C SER A 57 25.11 7.73 4.11
N PRO A 58 26.20 8.48 4.35
CA PRO A 58 26.91 8.50 5.62
C PRO A 58 26.41 9.55 6.61
N VAL A 59 26.78 9.30 7.86
CA VAL A 59 26.76 10.24 8.99
C VAL A 59 27.56 11.49 8.62
N LEU A 60 26.94 12.67 8.68
CA LEU A 60 27.65 13.94 8.75
C LEU A 60 27.14 14.75 9.93
N ASP A 61 28.00 14.74 10.93
CA ASP A 61 28.11 15.66 12.05
C ASP A 61 28.61 17.03 11.55
N ALA A 62 28.00 18.12 12.01
CA ALA A 62 28.50 19.47 11.80
C ALA A 62 27.95 20.40 12.90
N GLY A 63 28.71 20.50 13.99
CA GLY A 63 29.49 21.71 14.29
C GLY A 63 28.73 22.94 14.80
N GLU A 64 29.04 23.28 16.04
CA GLU A 64 28.67 24.45 16.85
C GLU A 64 29.18 25.81 16.33
N ASP A 65 28.49 26.86 16.83
CA ASP A 65 28.95 28.23 17.15
C ASP A 65 29.49 29.20 16.08
N ALA A 66 28.74 30.30 15.87
CA ALA A 66 29.26 31.67 15.90
C ALA A 66 28.14 32.71 16.07
N PHE A 67 28.41 33.69 16.93
CA PHE A 67 27.53 34.72 17.50
C PHE A 67 27.68 36.10 16.79
N LEU A 68 26.63 36.95 16.91
CA LEU A 68 26.53 38.44 16.75
C LEU A 68 26.20 39.04 15.36
N PRO A 69 25.62 40.28 15.28
CA PRO A 69 24.48 40.85 16.00
C PRO A 69 23.44 41.55 15.08
N GLU A 70 22.33 41.96 15.71
CA GLU A 70 21.15 42.69 15.21
C GLU A 70 21.44 43.97 14.41
N THR A 71 20.56 44.26 13.43
CA THR A 71 20.05 45.62 13.19
C THR A 71 18.62 45.56 12.63
N ASP A 72 17.65 45.96 13.45
CA ASP A 72 16.29 46.32 13.08
C ASP A 72 16.27 47.63 12.27
N THR A 73 15.40 47.70 11.27
CA THR A 73 14.79 48.98 10.84
C THR A 73 13.45 48.69 10.18
N GLU A 74 12.37 48.83 10.95
CA GLU A 74 11.01 49.01 10.47
C GLU A 74 10.88 50.33 9.69
N GLN A 75 10.16 50.33 8.57
CA GLN A 75 9.23 51.41 8.23
C GLN A 75 8.12 50.90 7.29
N PRO A 76 6.93 51.54 7.32
CA PRO A 76 5.64 50.89 7.07
C PRO A 76 5.10 51.09 5.66
N ALA A 77 4.14 50.23 5.33
CA ALA A 77 3.36 50.21 4.10
C ALA A 77 2.48 51.46 3.91
N PRO A 78 2.04 51.73 2.66
CA PRO A 78 0.82 52.48 2.41
C PRO A 78 -0.29 51.61 1.77
N ASP A 79 -1.50 52.08 2.07
CA ASP A 79 -2.81 51.46 1.96
C ASP A 79 -3.42 51.17 0.57
N THR A 80 -4.41 50.27 0.63
CA THR A 80 -5.68 50.18 -0.12
C THR A 80 -5.71 49.65 -1.57
N VAL A 81 -6.57 48.64 -1.81
CA VAL A 81 -7.79 48.70 -2.67
C VAL A 81 -8.56 47.36 -2.59
N ILE A 82 -9.90 47.44 -2.60
CA ILE A 82 -10.91 46.38 -2.47
C ILE A 82 -11.20 45.70 -3.83
N SER A 83 -11.38 44.37 -3.87
CA SER A 83 -12.18 43.66 -4.89
C SER A 83 -12.71 42.30 -4.40
N ASP A 84 -13.94 41.98 -4.83
CA ASP A 84 -14.82 40.81 -4.59
C ASP A 84 -14.15 39.40 -4.67
N PRO A 85 -14.77 38.33 -4.09
CA PRO A 85 -14.15 37.03 -3.87
C PRO A 85 -14.12 36.21 -5.16
N ASP A 86 -13.07 36.45 -5.94
CA ASP A 86 -12.49 35.43 -6.81
C ASP A 86 -11.94 34.30 -5.91
N THR A 87 -12.08 33.05 -6.34
CA THR A 87 -11.67 31.81 -5.64
C THR A 87 -10.15 31.64 -5.50
N ASN A 88 -9.41 32.74 -5.33
CA ASN A 88 -7.97 32.83 -5.15
C ASN A 88 -7.62 33.64 -3.88
N THR A 89 -8.37 33.45 -2.81
CA THR A 89 -7.86 33.79 -1.48
C THR A 89 -6.91 32.65 -1.08
N PRO A 90 -5.60 32.90 -0.86
CA PRO A 90 -4.74 31.89 -0.24
C PRO A 90 -5.42 31.45 1.05
N PRO A 91 -5.59 30.15 1.32
CA PRO A 91 -6.23 29.75 2.56
C PRO A 91 -5.47 30.38 3.73
N GLU A 92 -6.27 31.01 4.59
CA GLU A 92 -6.00 31.40 5.98
C GLU A 92 -4.78 30.67 6.55
N SER A 93 -3.74 31.43 6.93
CA SER A 93 -2.37 30.97 7.27
C SER A 93 -2.21 29.45 7.34
N GLU A 94 -1.73 28.84 6.25
CA GLU A 94 -1.62 27.39 6.15
C GLU A 94 -0.90 26.80 7.36
N ILE A 95 -1.66 26.11 8.22
CA ILE A 95 -1.15 25.38 9.39
C ILE A 95 -0.01 24.49 8.90
N PRO A 96 1.20 24.62 9.46
CA PRO A 96 2.34 23.87 8.95
C PRO A 96 2.11 22.37 9.19
N THR A 97 2.44 21.58 8.19
CA THR A 97 2.53 20.13 8.33
C THR A 97 3.73 19.78 9.21
N TRP A 98 3.71 18.56 9.75
CA TRP A 98 4.85 18.02 10.51
C TRP A 98 6.15 18.06 9.68
N TRP A 99 6.03 17.82 8.37
CA TRP A 99 7.16 17.86 7.46
C TRP A 99 7.66 19.28 7.19
N GLU A 100 6.77 20.27 7.03
CA GLU A 100 7.15 21.67 6.89
C GLU A 100 7.86 22.18 8.15
N CYS A 101 7.36 21.84 9.34
CA CYS A 101 8.04 22.13 10.61
C CYS A 101 9.47 21.56 10.63
N ARG A 102 9.63 20.30 10.21
CA ARG A 102 10.93 19.64 10.15
C ARG A 102 11.86 20.26 9.10
N GLN A 103 11.35 20.58 7.92
CA GLN A 103 12.12 21.24 6.86
C GLN A 103 12.59 22.63 7.29
N SER A 104 11.72 23.42 7.90
CA SER A 104 12.06 24.75 8.41
C SER A 104 13.16 24.65 9.49
N ALA A 105 13.12 23.65 10.37
CA ALA A 105 14.21 23.42 11.33
C ALA A 105 15.53 23.04 10.63
N ALA A 106 15.47 22.13 9.65
CA ALA A 106 16.65 21.68 8.92
C ALA A 106 17.30 22.80 8.11
N LYS A 107 16.51 23.74 7.58
CA LYS A 107 16.96 24.93 6.84
C LYS A 107 17.35 26.11 7.74
N GLN A 108 17.33 25.93 9.07
CA GLN A 108 17.55 27.00 10.06
C GLN A 108 16.64 28.22 9.85
N ALA A 109 15.42 27.98 9.34
CA ALA A 109 14.45 28.99 8.95
C ALA A 109 13.25 29.09 9.92
N MET A 110 13.34 28.50 11.11
CA MET A 110 12.25 28.57 12.10
C MET A 110 12.32 29.84 12.95
N THR A 111 11.26 30.63 12.90
CA THR A 111 11.01 31.68 13.90
C THR A 111 10.58 31.05 15.24
N ALA A 112 10.60 31.85 16.31
CA ALA A 112 10.13 31.41 17.62
C ALA A 112 8.64 31.06 17.59
N GLU A 113 7.85 31.85 16.86
CA GLU A 113 6.41 31.66 16.66
C GLU A 113 6.14 30.35 15.93
N LEU A 114 6.80 30.11 14.78
CA LEU A 114 6.64 28.87 14.02
C LEU A 114 7.04 27.65 14.85
N LYS A 115 8.10 27.76 15.66
CA LYS A 115 8.52 26.70 16.56
C LYS A 115 7.49 26.42 17.65
N SER A 116 6.87 27.44 18.22
CA SER A 116 5.76 27.27 19.17
C SER A 116 4.59 26.56 18.50
N THR A 117 4.14 27.04 17.34
CA THR A 117 3.06 26.43 16.56
C THR A 117 3.33 24.96 16.24
N CYS A 118 4.53 24.63 15.75
CA CYS A 118 4.92 23.24 15.47
C CYS A 118 4.95 22.37 16.74
N ASN A 119 5.41 22.91 17.86
CA ASN A 119 5.40 22.20 19.14
C ASN A 119 3.98 21.93 19.64
N ASP A 120 3.05 22.88 19.47
CA ASP A 120 1.68 22.74 19.94
C ASP A 120 0.90 21.76 19.06
N LEU A 121 0.98 21.90 17.74
CA LEU A 121 0.26 21.08 16.76
C LEU A 121 0.74 19.63 16.70
N HIS A 122 2.04 19.41 16.87
CA HIS A 122 2.68 18.09 16.67
C HIS A 122 3.27 17.52 17.96
N LYS A 123 2.74 17.94 19.12
CA LYS A 123 3.08 17.34 20.42
C LYS A 123 2.51 15.94 20.59
N THR A 124 1.28 15.78 20.15
CA THR A 124 0.46 14.59 20.38
C THR A 124 -0.16 14.13 19.08
N ASN A 125 -0.53 12.86 19.07
CA ASN A 125 -1.24 12.28 17.96
C ASN A 125 -2.57 13.02 17.72
N PRO A 126 -2.92 13.36 16.47
CA PRO A 126 -4.21 13.99 16.18
C PRO A 126 -5.37 13.02 16.47
N VAL A 127 -6.41 13.53 17.12
CA VAL A 127 -7.64 12.77 17.40
C VAL A 127 -8.40 12.47 16.12
N GLU A 128 -8.52 13.48 15.26
CA GLU A 128 -9.16 13.38 13.94
C GLU A 128 -8.17 13.68 12.83
N ARG A 129 -8.33 12.99 11.70
CA ARG A 129 -7.54 13.19 10.48
C ARG A 129 -8.47 13.50 9.33
N LYS A 130 -8.21 14.59 8.62
CA LYS A 130 -8.91 14.96 7.39
C LYS A 130 -7.89 15.24 6.31
N TYR A 131 -7.75 14.33 5.34
CA TYR A 131 -6.75 14.43 4.29
C TYR A 131 -7.34 14.91 2.96
N GLY A 132 -6.59 15.77 2.26
CA GLY A 132 -6.91 16.17 0.90
C GLY A 132 -6.55 15.09 -0.12
N ILE A 133 -7.48 14.78 -1.03
CA ILE A 133 -7.25 13.90 -2.19
C ILE A 133 -7.10 14.77 -3.44
N ARG A 134 -6.01 14.52 -4.18
CA ARG A 134 -5.83 14.98 -5.55
C ARG A 134 -6.23 13.87 -6.52
N TRP A 135 -7.28 14.12 -7.30
CA TRP A 135 -7.73 13.21 -8.35
C TRP A 135 -6.98 13.51 -9.64
N VAL A 136 -6.29 12.51 -10.19
CA VAL A 136 -5.58 12.60 -11.46
C VAL A 136 -6.30 11.73 -12.46
N VAL A 137 -7.09 12.34 -13.34
CA VAL A 137 -7.87 11.65 -14.37
C VAL A 137 -7.01 11.48 -15.62
N LEU A 138 -6.78 10.22 -16.03
CA LEU A 138 -6.07 9.91 -17.27
C LEU A 138 -7.06 9.84 -18.43
N ASP A 139 -6.90 10.77 -19.38
CA ASP A 139 -7.78 10.99 -20.54
C ASP A 139 -9.25 11.38 -20.21
N GLU A 140 -9.79 12.34 -20.97
CA GLU A 140 -11.10 13.01 -20.75
C GLU A 140 -12.36 12.13 -20.87
N LYS A 141 -12.26 10.80 -20.90
CA LYS A 141 -13.37 9.95 -21.34
C LYS A 141 -14.50 9.73 -20.32
N THR A 142 -14.49 10.41 -19.18
CA THR A 142 -15.50 10.20 -18.14
C THR A 142 -15.94 11.50 -17.49
N ASP A 143 -17.26 11.66 -17.32
CA ASP A 143 -17.85 12.55 -16.31
C ASP A 143 -17.44 12.04 -14.92
N ALA A 144 -16.23 12.42 -14.51
CA ALA A 144 -15.56 11.86 -13.35
C ALA A 144 -16.15 12.36 -12.03
N ASP A 145 -16.86 13.49 -12.03
CA ASP A 145 -17.30 14.14 -10.80
C ASP A 145 -18.34 13.31 -10.03
N PRO A 146 -19.43 12.82 -10.63
CA PRO A 146 -20.36 11.91 -9.93
C PRO A 146 -19.68 10.62 -9.44
N TRP A 147 -18.70 10.12 -10.20
CA TRP A 147 -17.91 8.97 -9.78
C TRP A 147 -17.05 9.31 -8.55
N ILE A 148 -16.31 10.41 -8.58
CA ILE A 148 -15.47 10.89 -7.48
C ILE A 148 -16.30 11.12 -6.23
N GLU A 149 -17.42 11.82 -6.33
CA GLU A 149 -18.30 12.13 -5.19
C GLU A 149 -18.81 10.87 -4.50
N SER A 150 -19.34 9.91 -5.28
CA SER A 150 -19.83 8.64 -4.73
C SER A 150 -18.72 7.82 -4.05
N ARG A 151 -17.51 7.81 -4.62
CA ARG A 151 -16.37 7.08 -4.05
C ARG A 151 -15.80 7.77 -2.82
N LEU A 152 -15.81 9.10 -2.79
CA LEU A 152 -15.40 9.89 -1.63
C LEU A 152 -16.36 9.69 -0.45
N ALA A 153 -17.68 9.67 -0.70
CA ALA A 153 -18.69 9.38 0.32
C ALA A 153 -18.50 7.97 0.92
N ALA A 154 -18.33 6.97 0.05
CA ALA A 154 -18.06 5.60 0.48
C ALA A 154 -16.76 5.50 1.29
N LEU A 155 -15.68 6.14 0.81
CA LEU A 155 -14.39 6.16 1.50
C LEU A 155 -14.51 6.73 2.91
N ASN A 156 -15.20 7.87 3.06
CA ASN A 156 -15.47 8.46 4.37
C ASN A 156 -16.29 7.53 5.28
N SER A 157 -17.29 6.83 4.75
CA SER A 157 -18.06 5.86 5.52
C SER A 157 -17.22 4.69 6.04
N TYR A 158 -16.28 4.16 5.23
CA TYR A 158 -15.44 3.04 5.65
C TYR A 158 -14.36 3.43 6.68
N PHE A 159 -13.86 4.66 6.61
CA PHE A 159 -12.78 5.16 7.46
C PHE A 159 -13.27 5.91 8.71
N GLU A 160 -14.57 6.13 8.86
CA GLU A 160 -15.19 6.79 10.02
C GLU A 160 -14.71 6.19 11.36
N ALA A 161 -14.72 4.86 11.48
CA ALA A 161 -14.29 4.18 12.71
C ALA A 161 -12.77 4.33 13.02
N ALA A 162 -11.99 4.78 12.03
CA ALA A 162 -10.58 5.09 12.19
C ALA A 162 -10.32 6.58 12.47
N ASP A 163 -11.36 7.40 12.63
CA ASP A 163 -11.27 8.86 12.77
C ASP A 163 -10.44 9.49 11.63
N ILE A 164 -10.55 8.89 10.43
CA ILE A 164 -9.92 9.36 9.19
C ILE A 164 -11.04 9.71 8.22
N SER A 165 -10.94 10.91 7.66
CA SER A 165 -11.83 11.43 6.64
C SER A 165 -11.02 12.04 5.49
N PHE A 166 -11.70 12.26 4.38
CA PHE A 166 -11.12 12.69 3.13
C PHE A 166 -11.99 13.75 2.47
N VAL A 167 -11.34 14.68 1.78
CA VAL A 167 -11.98 15.69 0.93
C VAL A 167 -11.28 15.78 -0.40
N THR A 168 -12.00 16.15 -1.45
CA THR A 168 -11.35 16.55 -2.71
C THR A 168 -10.61 17.86 -2.47
N SER A 169 -9.28 17.80 -2.56
CA SER A 169 -8.40 18.97 -2.48
C SER A 169 -8.18 19.58 -3.86
N SER A 170 -7.92 18.72 -4.85
CA SER A 170 -7.77 19.16 -6.23
C SER A 170 -8.12 18.07 -7.24
N LYS A 171 -8.38 18.47 -8.48
CA LYS A 171 -8.61 17.59 -9.63
C LYS A 171 -7.79 18.09 -10.81
N ILE A 172 -7.09 17.18 -11.47
CA ILE A 172 -6.47 17.43 -12.78
C ILE A 172 -6.86 16.34 -13.76
N THR A 173 -6.97 16.72 -15.03
CA THR A 173 -7.13 15.78 -16.13
C THR A 173 -5.90 15.88 -17.01
N LEU A 174 -5.18 14.76 -17.16
CA LEU A 174 -4.07 14.68 -18.09
C LEU A 174 -4.62 14.38 -19.47
N GLN A 175 -4.57 15.38 -20.35
CA GLN A 175 -5.03 15.25 -21.73
C GLN A 175 -3.98 14.51 -22.57
N LYS A 176 -4.43 13.48 -23.29
CA LYS A 176 -3.58 12.67 -24.19
C LYS A 176 -2.37 12.09 -23.45
N SER A 177 -2.62 11.56 -22.25
CA SER A 177 -1.53 11.03 -21.43
C SER A 177 -0.82 9.90 -22.17
N ILE A 178 0.51 9.89 -22.11
CA ILE A 178 1.30 8.80 -22.68
C ILE A 178 1.06 7.52 -21.88
N ILE A 179 0.86 7.67 -20.57
CA ILE A 179 0.59 6.56 -19.67
C ILE A 179 -0.93 6.36 -19.58
N VAL A 180 -1.45 5.44 -20.39
CA VAL A 180 -2.89 5.09 -20.41
C VAL A 180 -3.24 3.84 -19.59
N ASP A 181 -2.22 3.05 -19.23
CA ASP A 181 -2.34 1.90 -18.33
C ASP A 181 -1.07 1.83 -17.46
N PRO A 182 -1.19 2.07 -16.15
CA PRO A 182 -0.06 1.96 -15.24
C PRO A 182 0.29 0.49 -14.90
N GLY A 183 -0.54 -0.47 -15.32
CA GLY A 183 -0.30 -1.90 -15.22
C GLY A 183 0.64 -2.41 -16.31
N VAL A 184 1.56 -3.28 -15.91
CA VAL A 184 2.67 -3.88 -16.69
C VAL A 184 3.91 -2.98 -16.78
N GLY A 185 5.08 -3.59 -16.56
CA GLY A 185 6.41 -2.98 -16.41
C GLY A 185 7.00 -2.25 -17.63
N LEU A 186 6.15 -1.58 -18.41
CA LEU A 186 6.56 -0.61 -19.40
C LEU A 186 7.32 0.52 -18.71
N LYS A 187 8.42 0.91 -19.35
CA LYS A 187 9.26 2.01 -18.91
C LYS A 187 9.26 3.07 -20.01
N PHE A 188 9.30 4.33 -19.58
CA PHE A 188 9.24 5.48 -20.47
C PHE A 188 10.38 6.42 -20.11
N PRO A 189 11.16 6.93 -21.09
CA PRO A 189 12.09 8.02 -20.85
C PRO A 189 11.36 9.26 -20.32
N TRP A 190 11.98 10.01 -19.41
CA TRP A 190 11.42 11.26 -18.90
C TRP A 190 11.10 12.27 -20.02
N GLU A 191 11.91 12.28 -21.09
CA GLU A 191 11.67 13.12 -22.27
C GLU A 191 10.29 12.89 -22.89
N VAL A 192 9.88 11.62 -23.02
CA VAL A 192 8.58 11.24 -23.59
C VAL A 192 7.42 11.67 -22.68
N LEU A 193 7.65 11.71 -21.36
CA LEU A 193 6.66 12.09 -20.36
C LEU A 193 6.59 13.61 -20.12
N SER A 194 7.29 14.43 -20.91
CA SER A 194 7.37 15.88 -20.70
C SER A 194 5.99 16.55 -20.72
N MET A 195 5.08 16.16 -21.61
CA MET A 195 3.74 16.76 -21.67
C MET A 195 2.85 16.43 -20.47
N ASP A 196 2.95 15.21 -19.95
CA ASP A 196 2.27 14.85 -18.70
C ASP A 196 2.89 15.62 -17.52
N THR A 197 4.21 15.81 -17.55
CA THR A 197 4.95 16.54 -16.51
C THR A 197 4.59 18.02 -16.50
N ALA A 198 4.48 18.66 -17.66
CA ALA A 198 4.03 20.04 -17.80
C ALA A 198 2.64 20.24 -17.19
N GLN A 199 1.70 19.32 -17.45
CA GLN A 199 0.35 19.37 -16.90
C GLN A 199 0.34 19.18 -15.37
N HIS A 200 1.20 18.31 -14.83
CA HIS A 200 1.36 18.16 -13.38
C HIS A 200 1.93 19.41 -12.71
N LEU A 201 2.92 20.04 -13.33
CA LEU A 201 3.58 21.26 -12.84
C LEU A 201 2.75 22.52 -13.09
N LEU A 202 1.72 22.46 -13.95
CA LEU A 202 1.03 23.63 -14.51
C LEU A 202 2.01 24.59 -15.19
N SER A 203 3.01 24.01 -15.87
CA SER A 203 4.10 24.77 -16.47
C SER A 203 3.66 25.48 -17.75
N ALA A 204 4.22 26.66 -17.99
CA ALA A 204 4.02 27.42 -19.22
C ALA A 204 4.94 26.95 -20.36
N THR A 205 5.98 26.17 -20.06
CA THR A 205 6.91 25.64 -21.06
C THR A 205 6.52 24.23 -21.51
N SER A 206 6.99 23.86 -22.70
CA SER A 206 6.90 22.52 -23.26
C SER A 206 8.28 21.91 -23.53
N SER A 207 9.37 22.59 -23.18
CA SER A 207 10.74 22.08 -23.35
C SER A 207 11.01 20.95 -22.34
N PRO A 208 11.41 19.75 -22.80
CA PRO A 208 11.78 18.66 -21.89
C PRO A 208 12.84 19.05 -20.86
N GLU A 209 13.89 19.77 -21.27
CA GLU A 209 14.97 20.19 -20.38
C GLU A 209 14.49 21.17 -19.30
N GLU A 210 13.71 22.18 -19.69
CA GLU A 210 13.15 23.16 -18.74
C GLU A 210 12.19 22.49 -17.76
N LEU A 211 11.32 21.60 -18.25
CA LEU A 211 10.37 20.83 -17.42
C LEU A 211 11.08 19.89 -16.44
N LEU A 212 12.17 19.23 -16.87
CA LEU A 212 12.97 18.41 -15.98
C LEU A 212 13.62 19.26 -14.88
N ASN A 213 14.07 20.47 -15.20
CA ASN A 213 14.65 21.40 -14.21
C ASN A 213 13.59 21.92 -13.23
N GLU A 214 12.39 22.28 -13.70
CA GLU A 214 11.26 22.67 -12.85
C GLU A 214 10.85 21.51 -11.93
N LEU A 215 10.78 20.27 -12.44
CA LEU A 215 10.52 19.09 -11.64
C LEU A 215 11.58 18.89 -10.56
N LYS A 216 12.87 19.00 -10.91
CA LYS A 216 13.97 18.88 -9.95
C LYS A 216 13.89 19.94 -8.85
N GLN A 217 13.55 21.18 -9.22
CA GLN A 217 13.35 22.27 -8.28
C GLN A 217 12.17 21.98 -7.34
N ALA A 218 11.02 21.57 -7.89
CA ALA A 218 9.85 21.21 -7.08
C ALA A 218 10.13 20.04 -6.11
N LEU A 219 10.91 19.03 -6.53
CA LEU A 219 11.34 17.94 -5.65
C LEU A 219 12.29 18.43 -4.55
N SER A 220 13.22 19.34 -4.89
CA SER A 220 14.11 19.97 -3.91
C SER A 220 13.34 20.77 -2.87
N ASP A 221 12.37 21.58 -3.32
CA ASP A 221 11.52 22.39 -2.43
C ASP A 221 10.65 21.52 -1.52
N ALA A 222 10.22 20.36 -2.04
CA ALA A 222 9.49 19.37 -1.26
C ALA A 222 10.39 18.57 -0.30
N GLY A 223 11.71 18.76 -0.31
CA GLY A 223 12.68 18.17 0.62
C GLY A 223 13.22 16.79 0.21
N VAL A 224 13.24 16.48 -1.09
CA VAL A 224 13.85 15.26 -1.63
C VAL A 224 15.38 15.35 -1.57
N ALA A 225 16.04 14.22 -1.28
CA ALA A 225 17.50 14.17 -1.18
C ALA A 225 18.19 14.61 -2.50
N PRO A 226 19.20 15.50 -2.47
CA PRO A 226 19.88 16.00 -3.68
C PRO A 226 20.44 14.90 -4.59
N GLY A 227 20.95 13.81 -4.01
CA GLY A 227 21.46 12.66 -4.77
C GLY A 227 20.38 11.98 -5.62
N ALA A 228 19.15 11.88 -5.10
CA ALA A 228 18.03 11.31 -5.84
C ALA A 228 17.56 12.22 -6.99
N ILE A 229 17.59 13.54 -6.78
CA ILE A 229 17.24 14.55 -7.79
C ILE A 229 18.26 14.55 -8.93
N LYS A 230 19.56 14.45 -8.60
CA LYS A 230 20.65 14.42 -9.59
C LYS A 230 20.49 13.27 -10.58
N ASN A 231 19.92 12.15 -10.14
CA ASN A 231 19.74 10.95 -10.97
C ASN A 231 18.58 11.04 -11.96
N LEU A 232 17.77 12.12 -11.95
CA LEU A 232 16.72 12.34 -12.94
C LEU A 232 17.33 12.94 -14.23
N GLU A 233 17.28 12.20 -15.32
CA GLU A 233 17.80 12.59 -16.64
C GLU A 233 16.75 12.26 -17.71
N LEU A 234 16.76 12.99 -18.83
CA LEU A 234 15.72 12.89 -19.86
C LEU A 234 15.64 11.50 -20.51
N ASP A 235 16.78 10.86 -20.70
CA ASP A 235 16.94 9.54 -21.32
C ASP A 235 16.72 8.38 -20.33
N LYS A 236 16.69 8.65 -19.02
CA LYS A 236 16.43 7.61 -18.02
C LYS A 236 14.98 7.18 -18.04
N GLU A 237 14.78 5.87 -18.10
CA GLU A 237 13.44 5.30 -18.12
C GLU A 237 12.84 5.15 -16.73
N VAL A 238 11.54 5.37 -16.62
CA VAL A 238 10.76 5.24 -15.40
C VAL A 238 9.49 4.44 -15.66
N THR A 239 9.06 3.61 -14.71
CA THR A 239 7.76 2.93 -14.80
C THR A 239 6.63 3.92 -14.51
N ALA A 240 5.42 3.64 -15.01
CA ALA A 240 4.23 4.44 -14.70
C ALA A 240 4.03 4.67 -13.19
N LYS A 241 4.16 3.60 -12.39
CA LYS A 241 4.09 3.68 -10.93
C LYS A 241 5.12 4.65 -10.37
N ALA A 242 6.38 4.54 -10.79
CA ALA A 242 7.44 5.41 -10.29
C ALA A 242 7.25 6.87 -10.74
N TYR A 243 6.79 7.11 -11.96
CA TYR A 243 6.47 8.45 -12.48
C TYR A 243 5.40 9.14 -11.62
N PHE A 244 4.22 8.54 -11.48
CA PHE A 244 3.14 9.15 -10.68
C PHE A 244 3.50 9.26 -9.20
N SER A 245 4.30 8.34 -8.66
CA SER A 245 4.84 8.44 -7.29
C SER A 245 5.78 9.65 -7.12
N THR A 246 6.52 10.02 -8.17
CA THR A 246 7.35 11.23 -8.20
C THR A 246 6.52 12.49 -8.41
N MET A 247 5.48 12.45 -9.26
CA MET A 247 4.52 13.57 -9.39
C MET A 247 3.72 13.82 -8.11
N ALA A 248 3.44 12.79 -7.33
CA ALA A 248 2.86 12.93 -6.00
C ALA A 248 3.83 13.54 -4.99
N ARG A 249 5.13 13.29 -5.16
CA ARG A 249 6.16 13.80 -4.25
C ARG A 249 6.31 15.32 -4.28
N ILE A 250 6.04 15.96 -5.42
CA ILE A 250 6.07 17.43 -5.56
C ILE A 250 4.85 18.13 -4.94
N ARG A 251 3.81 17.37 -4.55
CA ARG A 251 2.63 17.88 -3.81
C ARG A 251 2.36 17.01 -2.58
N PRO A 252 3.32 16.93 -1.64
CA PRO A 252 3.30 15.91 -0.59
C PRO A 252 2.19 16.12 0.45
N ALA A 253 1.51 17.27 0.42
CA ALA A 253 0.37 17.61 1.27
C ALA A 253 -0.94 16.90 0.87
N GLU A 254 -1.01 16.30 -0.33
CA GLU A 254 -2.21 15.66 -0.88
C GLU A 254 -1.99 14.15 -1.12
N ILE A 255 -3.05 13.35 -0.97
CA ILE A 255 -3.08 11.95 -1.40
C ILE A 255 -3.41 11.91 -2.89
N HIS A 256 -2.55 11.32 -3.71
CA HIS A 256 -2.79 11.20 -5.15
C HIS A 256 -3.55 9.91 -5.48
N VAL A 257 -4.71 10.06 -6.11
CA VAL A 257 -5.51 8.96 -6.67
C VAL A 257 -5.54 9.11 -8.19
N ILE A 258 -4.92 8.16 -8.88
CA ILE A 258 -4.80 8.12 -10.33
C ILE A 258 -5.93 7.26 -10.90
N LEU A 259 -6.83 7.90 -11.63
CA LEU A 259 -7.98 7.29 -12.27
C LEU A 259 -7.62 6.88 -13.70
N THR A 260 -7.52 5.58 -13.93
CA THR A 260 -7.12 5.01 -15.22
C THR A 260 -8.29 4.36 -15.95
N PRO A 261 -8.39 4.47 -17.29
CA PRO A 261 -9.39 3.74 -18.06
C PRO A 261 -9.16 2.21 -18.07
N LEU A 262 -7.92 1.75 -17.89
CA LEU A 262 -7.53 0.33 -17.92
C LEU A 262 -6.52 -0.02 -16.81
N LEU A 263 -6.59 -1.26 -16.32
CA LEU A 263 -5.54 -1.90 -15.53
C LEU A 263 -5.34 -3.31 -16.11
N ASN A 264 -4.27 -3.54 -16.85
CA ASN A 264 -4.02 -4.87 -17.42
C ASN A 264 -3.79 -5.94 -16.32
N GLY A 265 -4.35 -7.13 -16.53
CA GLY A 265 -3.94 -8.37 -15.83
C GLY A 265 -4.62 -8.72 -14.50
N THR A 266 -5.45 -7.86 -13.90
CA THR A 266 -6.16 -8.20 -12.66
C THR A 266 -7.65 -7.90 -12.76
N LYS A 267 -8.47 -8.86 -12.34
CA LYS A 267 -9.91 -8.66 -12.11
C LYS A 267 -10.20 -7.85 -10.82
N GLY A 268 -9.21 -7.12 -10.27
CA GLY A 268 -9.33 -6.23 -9.11
C GLY A 268 -8.91 -4.82 -9.51
N GLY A 269 -9.84 -3.87 -9.46
CA GLY A 269 -9.73 -2.57 -10.13
C GLY A 269 -8.83 -1.52 -9.46
N GLY A 270 -7.79 -1.90 -8.73
CA GLY A 270 -6.93 -0.96 -8.01
C GLY A 270 -5.53 -1.48 -7.68
N LEU A 271 -4.62 -0.57 -7.33
CA LEU A 271 -3.27 -0.85 -6.85
C LEU A 271 -2.74 0.28 -5.96
N SER A 272 -2.20 -0.07 -4.80
CA SER A 272 -1.59 0.85 -3.85
C SER A 272 -0.42 0.17 -3.13
N SER A 273 0.34 0.95 -2.36
CA SER A 273 1.39 0.43 -1.49
C SER A 273 1.44 1.16 -0.16
N GLY A 274 1.93 0.46 0.86
CA GLY A 274 2.19 1.00 2.19
C GLY A 274 3.07 2.25 2.21
N PRO A 275 3.11 2.97 3.33
CA PRO A 275 3.91 4.18 3.47
C PRO A 275 5.41 3.88 3.46
N ALA A 276 6.18 4.73 2.78
CA ALA A 276 7.64 4.68 2.80
C ALA A 276 8.19 5.28 4.11
N SER A 277 9.27 4.71 4.64
CA SER A 277 9.89 5.16 5.89
C SER A 277 10.61 6.51 5.76
N ASN A 278 11.26 6.72 4.61
CA ASN A 278 12.13 7.87 4.37
C ASN A 278 11.36 9.01 3.67
N PRO A 279 11.12 10.16 4.33
CA PRO A 279 10.43 11.29 3.71
C PRO A 279 11.28 12.01 2.64
N ALA A 280 12.61 11.79 2.61
CA ALA A 280 13.50 12.34 1.59
C ALA A 280 13.52 11.53 0.28
N ASN A 281 12.74 10.44 0.19
CA ASN A 281 12.62 9.63 -1.02
C ASN A 281 11.97 10.46 -2.16
N PRO A 282 12.44 10.35 -3.42
CA PRO A 282 11.83 11.01 -4.59
C PRO A 282 10.44 10.46 -4.96
N ARG A 283 9.96 9.42 -4.27
CA ARG A 283 8.70 8.73 -4.55
C ARG A 283 7.90 8.57 -3.27
N VAL A 284 6.58 8.77 -3.38
CA VAL A 284 5.59 8.44 -2.35
C VAL A 284 4.54 7.50 -2.91
N SER A 285 3.86 6.76 -2.05
CA SER A 285 2.77 5.89 -2.50
C SER A 285 1.65 6.71 -3.15
N VAL A 286 1.03 6.13 -4.17
CA VAL A 286 -0.16 6.64 -4.86
C VAL A 286 -1.16 5.50 -4.98
N LEU A 287 -2.42 5.83 -5.22
CA LEU A 287 -3.46 4.85 -5.50
C LEU A 287 -3.75 4.88 -6.99
N PHE A 288 -3.70 3.73 -7.66
CA PHE A 288 -4.27 3.55 -8.98
C PHE A 288 -5.64 2.92 -8.82
N VAL A 289 -6.66 3.48 -9.48
CA VAL A 289 -8.02 2.94 -9.47
C VAL A 289 -8.56 2.99 -10.88
N ARG A 290 -9.17 1.90 -11.34
CA ARG A 290 -9.86 1.88 -12.62
C ARG A 290 -11.12 2.74 -12.55
N ALA A 291 -11.23 3.70 -13.46
CA ALA A 291 -12.41 4.53 -13.65
C ALA A 291 -13.47 3.70 -14.39
N GLY A 292 -14.47 3.22 -13.66
CA GLY A 292 -15.60 2.49 -14.21
C GLY A 292 -16.74 2.45 -13.20
N GLN A 293 -17.99 2.62 -13.65
CA GLN A 293 -19.14 2.54 -12.74
C GLN A 293 -19.36 1.12 -12.21
N GLU A 294 -18.88 0.12 -12.95
CA GLU A 294 -18.83 -1.28 -12.54
C GLU A 294 -17.82 -1.55 -11.42
N VAL A 295 -16.88 -0.64 -11.18
CA VAL A 295 -15.87 -0.78 -10.14
C VAL A 295 -16.52 -0.44 -8.79
N SER A 296 -16.55 -1.43 -7.90
CA SER A 296 -17.10 -1.29 -6.56
C SER A 296 -16.40 -0.14 -5.80
N PRO A 297 -17.14 0.71 -5.06
CA PRO A 297 -16.56 1.69 -4.15
C PRO A 297 -15.63 1.07 -3.08
N LEU A 298 -15.76 -0.24 -2.80
CA LEU A 298 -14.85 -0.95 -1.91
C LEU A 298 -13.40 -0.97 -2.41
N VAL A 299 -13.19 -0.92 -3.73
CA VAL A 299 -11.83 -0.99 -4.30
C VAL A 299 -10.99 0.19 -3.84
N ILE A 300 -11.51 1.42 -3.94
CA ILE A 300 -10.74 2.59 -3.49
C ILE A 300 -10.49 2.56 -1.97
N ALA A 301 -11.45 2.08 -1.18
CA ALA A 301 -11.27 1.96 0.26
C ALA A 301 -10.27 0.86 0.63
N HIS A 302 -10.24 -0.26 -0.11
CA HIS A 302 -9.22 -1.30 0.00
C HIS A 302 -7.82 -0.74 -0.31
N GLU A 303 -7.67 -0.06 -1.45
CA GLU A 303 -6.39 0.55 -1.84
C GLU A 303 -5.94 1.66 -0.87
N MET A 304 -6.89 2.38 -0.28
CA MET A 304 -6.60 3.33 0.79
C MET A 304 -6.15 2.62 2.08
N GLY A 305 -6.70 1.44 2.38
CA GLY A 305 -6.22 0.59 3.47
C GLY A 305 -4.75 0.22 3.29
N HIS A 306 -4.37 -0.20 2.08
CA HIS A 306 -2.95 -0.40 1.72
C HIS A 306 -2.12 0.88 1.83
N PHE A 307 -2.67 2.03 1.42
CA PHE A 307 -1.98 3.31 1.55
C PHE A 307 -1.63 3.63 3.02
N PHE A 308 -2.51 3.24 3.95
CA PHE A 308 -2.27 3.29 5.40
C PHE A 308 -1.66 2.00 5.98
N GLY A 309 -1.00 1.19 5.15
CA GLY A 309 -0.11 0.12 5.61
C GLY A 309 -0.77 -1.21 5.91
N LEU A 310 -2.07 -1.38 5.69
CA LEU A 310 -2.71 -2.68 5.83
C LEU A 310 -2.21 -3.67 4.77
N ILE A 311 -2.12 -4.93 5.17
CA ILE A 311 -1.76 -6.05 4.31
C ILE A 311 -2.96 -6.96 4.05
N HIS A 312 -2.86 -7.78 3.02
CA HIS A 312 -3.84 -8.83 2.77
C HIS A 312 -3.79 -9.89 3.87
N PRO A 313 -4.96 -10.41 4.30
CA PRO A 313 -5.02 -11.49 5.29
C PRO A 313 -4.73 -12.88 4.68
N HIS A 314 -4.30 -12.95 3.42
CA HIS A 314 -4.08 -14.20 2.68
C HIS A 314 -2.79 -14.12 1.85
N ALA A 315 -2.16 -15.27 1.58
CA ALA A 315 -0.87 -15.31 0.90
C ALA A 315 -1.03 -14.89 -0.56
N GLN A 316 -0.17 -13.99 -1.02
CA GLN A 316 0.07 -13.84 -2.45
C GLN A 316 1.12 -14.87 -2.87
N LEU A 317 0.72 -15.91 -3.61
CA LEU A 317 1.42 -16.51 -4.77
C LEU A 317 1.28 -18.05 -4.89
N GLU A 318 0.82 -18.43 -6.08
CA GLU A 318 1.23 -19.57 -6.95
C GLU A 318 1.17 -21.02 -6.45
N LYS A 319 1.00 -21.30 -5.16
CA LYS A 319 0.75 -22.67 -4.71
C LYS A 319 -0.74 -22.91 -4.64
N ALA A 320 -1.18 -23.83 -5.48
CA ALA A 320 -2.49 -24.45 -5.43
C ALA A 320 -2.62 -25.34 -4.19
N ALA A 321 -2.36 -24.80 -2.99
CA ALA A 321 -2.68 -25.40 -1.71
C ALA A 321 -3.58 -24.42 -0.95
N ALA A 322 -4.63 -24.93 -0.31
CA ALA A 322 -5.57 -24.11 0.46
C ALA A 322 -4.87 -23.37 1.62
N GLU A 323 -3.65 -23.80 1.99
CA GLU A 323 -2.87 -23.29 3.11
C GLU A 323 -1.38 -23.43 2.78
N ALA A 324 -0.55 -22.54 3.35
CA ALA A 324 0.90 -22.59 3.17
C ALA A 324 1.59 -22.63 4.53
N VAL A 325 2.52 -23.59 4.68
CA VAL A 325 3.46 -23.59 5.82
C VAL A 325 4.38 -22.38 5.67
N ALA A 326 4.45 -21.57 6.72
CA ALA A 326 5.25 -20.37 6.80
C ALA A 326 6.39 -20.57 7.81
N THR A 327 7.56 -20.05 7.45
CA THR A 327 8.71 -19.86 8.35
C THR A 327 8.79 -18.39 8.72
N LEU A 328 9.67 -18.01 9.65
CA LEU A 328 9.88 -16.60 9.99
C LEU A 328 10.18 -15.73 8.75
N GLU A 329 10.96 -16.24 7.81
CA GLU A 329 11.38 -15.54 6.59
C GLU A 329 10.30 -15.52 5.49
N THR A 330 9.35 -16.45 5.51
CA THR A 330 8.25 -16.48 4.52
C THR A 330 6.96 -15.89 5.05
N ALA A 331 6.75 -15.90 6.37
CA ALA A 331 5.63 -15.27 7.06
C ALA A 331 5.77 -13.74 7.07
N ILE A 332 7.01 -13.25 7.12
CA ILE A 332 7.34 -11.83 7.21
C ILE A 332 8.04 -11.45 5.93
N HIS A 333 7.63 -10.34 5.33
CA HIS A 333 8.33 -9.78 4.16
C HIS A 333 9.01 -8.47 4.52
N PRO A 334 10.01 -8.46 5.43
CA PRO A 334 10.58 -7.22 5.87
C PRO A 334 11.59 -6.78 4.80
N LYS A 335 11.12 -6.04 3.81
CA LYS A 335 11.96 -5.54 2.70
C LYS A 335 13.11 -4.65 3.18
N SER A 336 13.04 -4.14 4.43
CA SER A 336 13.96 -3.13 4.96
C SER A 336 14.52 -3.42 6.37
N HIS A 337 14.11 -4.52 7.03
CA HIS A 337 14.55 -4.89 8.38
C HIS A 337 14.70 -6.40 8.50
N THR A 338 15.45 -6.88 9.48
CA THR A 338 15.48 -8.32 9.80
C THR A 338 14.32 -8.68 10.73
N PRO A 339 13.81 -9.93 10.71
CA PRO A 339 12.81 -10.37 11.67
C PRO A 339 13.21 -10.13 13.14
N ASN A 340 14.48 -10.33 13.49
CA ASN A 340 14.98 -10.11 14.85
C ASN A 340 14.95 -8.64 15.28
N GLU A 341 15.28 -7.70 14.39
CA GLU A 341 15.15 -6.25 14.68
C GLU A 341 13.69 -5.86 14.98
N LEU A 342 12.73 -6.48 14.28
CA LEU A 342 11.31 -6.24 14.49
C LEU A 342 10.82 -6.82 15.83
N ILE A 343 11.27 -8.03 16.19
CA ILE A 343 10.95 -8.66 17.47
C ILE A 343 11.52 -7.83 18.64
N GLU A 344 12.75 -7.34 18.52
CA GLU A 344 13.36 -6.45 19.52
C GLU A 344 12.58 -5.14 19.69
N ALA A 345 12.10 -4.56 18.58
CA ALA A 345 11.26 -3.36 18.61
C ALA A 345 9.91 -3.63 19.32
N LEU A 346 9.32 -4.81 19.14
CA LEU A 346 8.12 -5.22 19.89
C LEU A 346 8.43 -5.40 21.38
N GLY A 347 9.51 -6.10 21.73
CA GLY A 347 9.90 -6.30 23.14
C GLY A 347 10.15 -4.99 23.87
N SER A 348 10.71 -4.01 23.17
CA SER A 348 10.93 -2.66 23.70
C SER A 348 9.63 -1.87 23.92
N ALA A 349 8.56 -2.18 23.17
CA ALA A 349 7.30 -1.44 23.21
C ALA A 349 6.21 -2.13 24.04
N LEU A 350 6.15 -3.45 24.00
CA LEU A 350 5.10 -4.27 24.62
C LEU A 350 5.62 -5.03 25.86
N GLY A 351 6.91 -4.90 26.20
CA GLY A 351 7.54 -5.68 27.27
C GLY A 351 8.03 -7.05 26.79
N GLN A 352 8.80 -7.74 27.63
CA GLN A 352 9.44 -9.02 27.28
C GLN A 352 8.43 -10.14 26.94
N GLU A 353 7.26 -10.13 27.59
CA GLU A 353 6.19 -11.10 27.35
C GLU A 353 5.31 -10.76 26.13
N LEU A 354 5.53 -9.59 25.51
CA LEU A 354 4.81 -9.11 24.34
C LEU A 354 3.29 -8.99 24.54
N ASP A 355 2.87 -8.71 25.78
CA ASP A 355 1.47 -8.61 26.22
C ASP A 355 1.06 -7.19 26.61
N GLY A 356 1.98 -6.23 26.52
CA GLY A 356 1.70 -4.80 26.72
C GLY A 356 0.64 -4.26 25.76
N PRO A 357 0.01 -3.13 26.11
CA PRO A 357 -1.03 -2.53 25.28
C PRO A 357 -0.46 -2.02 23.95
N PHE A 358 -1.32 -1.94 22.93
CA PHE A 358 -0.99 -1.24 21.70
C PHE A 358 -0.64 0.22 21.98
N GLU A 359 0.53 0.67 21.53
CA GLU A 359 0.96 2.06 21.67
C GLU A 359 0.86 2.80 20.34
N LEU A 360 0.00 3.82 20.28
CA LEU A 360 -0.10 4.66 19.09
C LEU A 360 1.03 5.70 19.07
N LYS A 361 2.26 5.24 18.79
CA LYS A 361 3.46 6.09 18.77
C LYS A 361 3.36 7.19 17.73
N TYR A 362 3.83 8.38 18.09
CA TYR A 362 3.85 9.57 17.23
C TYR A 362 5.25 10.19 17.28
N PRO A 363 6.02 10.16 16.17
CA PRO A 363 7.37 10.69 16.17
C PRO A 363 7.34 12.22 16.27
N ALA A 364 8.16 12.79 17.15
CA ALA A 364 8.28 14.24 17.26
C ALA A 364 8.83 14.86 15.96
N TRP A 365 8.28 16.00 15.55
CA TRP A 365 8.68 16.70 14.31
C TRP A 365 10.17 17.06 14.29
N ASN A 366 10.70 17.40 15.45
CA ASN A 366 12.10 17.76 15.68
C ASN A 366 12.98 16.57 16.12
N ALA A 367 12.53 15.32 15.94
CA ALA A 367 13.32 14.15 16.28
C ALA A 367 14.68 14.19 15.56
N LYS A 368 15.76 14.32 16.36
CA LYS A 368 17.12 14.66 15.91
C LYS A 368 17.90 13.51 15.27
N SER A 369 17.46 12.25 15.42
CA SER A 369 18.24 11.08 14.99
C SER A 369 17.53 10.22 13.93
N SER A 370 18.33 9.70 13.00
CA SER A 370 17.99 8.52 12.20
C SER A 370 17.54 7.36 13.08
N THR A 371 18.09 7.26 14.30
CA THR A 371 17.72 6.26 15.31
C THR A 371 16.26 6.34 15.73
N THR A 372 15.73 7.52 16.08
CA THR A 372 14.33 7.63 16.58
C THR A 372 13.33 7.28 15.47
N LEU A 373 13.57 7.76 14.26
CA LEU A 373 12.73 7.44 13.11
C LEU A 373 12.89 5.97 12.68
N LYS A 374 14.09 5.41 12.76
CA LYS A 374 14.34 3.97 12.51
C LYS A 374 13.61 3.10 13.55
N SER A 375 13.68 3.43 14.83
CA SER A 375 12.98 2.68 15.88
C SER A 375 11.46 2.75 15.73
N PHE A 376 10.92 3.92 15.37
CA PHE A 376 9.51 4.04 15.01
C PHE A 376 9.17 3.16 13.78
N ASP A 377 10.04 3.15 12.77
CA ASP A 377 9.88 2.35 11.56
C ASP A 377 9.84 0.85 11.83
N GLN A 378 10.80 0.36 12.62
CA GLN A 378 10.84 -1.02 13.08
C GLN A 378 9.58 -1.37 13.86
N TYR A 379 9.16 -0.51 14.79
CA TYR A 379 7.95 -0.72 15.57
C TYR A 379 6.70 -0.83 14.69
N ARG A 380 6.44 0.13 13.78
CA ARG A 380 5.23 0.09 12.94
C ARG A 380 5.19 -1.15 12.03
N ILE A 381 6.34 -1.55 11.47
CA ILE A 381 6.42 -2.74 10.61
C ILE A 381 6.18 -3.98 11.47
N ALA A 382 6.77 -4.05 12.66
CA ALA A 382 6.55 -5.18 13.55
C ALA A 382 5.08 -5.29 14.01
N MET A 383 4.40 -4.17 14.25
CA MET A 383 2.97 -4.17 14.56
C MET A 383 2.12 -4.65 13.36
N ASN A 384 2.50 -4.31 12.13
CA ASN A 384 1.79 -4.80 10.96
C ASN A 384 2.04 -6.31 10.71
N GLU A 385 3.30 -6.74 10.73
CA GLU A 385 3.69 -8.12 10.37
C GLU A 385 3.37 -9.13 11.49
N PHE A 386 3.49 -8.75 12.77
CA PHE A 386 3.26 -9.67 13.88
C PHE A 386 1.95 -9.40 14.62
N TRP A 387 1.67 -8.17 15.05
CA TRP A 387 0.49 -7.90 15.88
C TRP A 387 -0.82 -8.09 15.11
N LEU A 388 -0.90 -7.55 13.90
CA LEU A 388 -2.00 -7.79 12.97
C LEU A 388 -1.82 -9.15 12.28
N GLY A 389 -0.63 -9.45 11.78
CA GLY A 389 -0.34 -10.69 11.04
C GLY A 389 -0.69 -11.97 11.82
N LYS A 390 -0.48 -12.02 13.15
CA LYS A 390 -0.84 -13.18 13.99
C LYS A 390 -2.27 -13.68 13.74
N ASP A 391 -3.22 -12.78 13.51
CA ASP A 391 -4.62 -13.15 13.33
C ASP A 391 -4.90 -13.74 11.93
N TYR A 392 -3.92 -13.73 11.04
CA TYR A 392 -3.96 -14.34 9.71
C TYR A 392 -3.26 -15.70 9.68
N PHE A 393 -2.57 -16.09 10.76
CA PHE A 393 -1.95 -17.40 10.90
C PHE A 393 -2.70 -18.28 11.91
N TYR A 394 -2.42 -19.57 11.85
CA TYR A 394 -2.89 -20.56 12.79
C TYR A 394 -1.87 -21.70 12.94
N ARG A 395 -2.11 -22.60 13.90
CA ARG A 395 -1.34 -23.83 14.13
C ARG A 395 -2.26 -25.04 14.03
N ASN A 396 -1.76 -26.15 13.53
CA ASN A 396 -2.50 -27.40 13.42
C ASN A 396 -1.91 -28.44 14.39
N LEU A 397 -2.49 -28.56 15.58
CA LEU A 397 -2.02 -29.48 16.61
C LEU A 397 -2.90 -30.73 16.61
N GLU A 398 -2.30 -31.89 16.35
CA GLU A 398 -3.00 -33.19 16.34
C GLU A 398 -4.22 -33.22 15.40
N GLY A 399 -4.17 -32.47 14.29
CA GLY A 399 -5.27 -32.35 13.33
C GLY A 399 -6.34 -31.34 13.71
N VAL A 400 -6.08 -30.49 14.72
CA VAL A 400 -7.00 -29.42 15.16
C VAL A 400 -6.36 -28.04 14.93
N PRO A 401 -6.79 -27.32 13.88
CA PRO A 401 -6.52 -25.91 13.68
C PRO A 401 -6.92 -25.04 14.89
N SER A 402 -6.00 -24.18 15.33
CA SER A 402 -6.28 -23.17 16.36
C SER A 402 -5.49 -21.89 16.11
N GLY A 403 -6.11 -20.75 16.41
CA GLY A 403 -5.43 -19.46 16.38
C GLY A 403 -4.37 -19.32 17.48
N TYR A 404 -3.64 -18.21 17.44
CA TYR A 404 -2.67 -17.86 18.48
C TYR A 404 -3.31 -16.95 19.52
N GLU A 405 -3.31 -17.39 20.78
CA GLU A 405 -3.82 -16.61 21.92
C GLU A 405 -2.93 -15.39 22.21
N THR A 406 -1.60 -15.56 22.16
CA THR A 406 -0.64 -14.49 22.49
C THR A 406 0.33 -14.23 21.34
N LEU A 407 0.86 -13.00 21.30
CA LEU A 407 1.89 -12.59 20.34
C LEU A 407 3.20 -13.35 20.56
N SER A 408 3.59 -13.54 21.83
CA SER A 408 4.78 -14.31 22.20
C SER A 408 4.76 -15.72 21.65
N LYS A 409 3.64 -16.44 21.77
CA LYS A 409 3.52 -17.80 21.25
C LYS A 409 3.66 -17.87 19.74
N PHE A 410 3.04 -16.94 19.03
CA PHE A 410 3.15 -16.85 17.58
C PHE A 410 4.59 -16.66 17.13
N ILE A 411 5.32 -15.74 17.78
CA ILE A 411 6.73 -15.47 17.46
C ILE A 411 7.62 -16.67 17.81
N ILE A 412 7.41 -17.30 18.96
CA ILE A 412 8.15 -18.49 19.37
C ILE A 412 7.99 -19.61 18.34
N ASP A 413 6.76 -19.91 17.92
CA ASP A 413 6.49 -20.98 16.94
C ASP A 413 7.13 -20.68 15.57
N LEU A 414 7.15 -19.40 15.14
CA LEU A 414 7.88 -18.99 13.93
C LEU A 414 9.40 -19.15 14.09
N GLN A 415 9.97 -18.81 15.24
CA GLN A 415 11.41 -18.94 15.52
C GLN A 415 11.87 -20.39 15.68
N SER A 416 11.01 -21.27 16.19
CA SER A 416 11.31 -22.70 16.38
C SER A 416 11.15 -23.52 15.10
N ASN A 417 10.79 -22.90 13.96
CA ASN A 417 10.39 -23.58 12.73
C ASN A 417 9.27 -24.61 12.96
N SER A 418 8.41 -24.36 13.95
CA SER A 418 7.19 -25.14 14.11
C SER A 418 6.27 -24.87 12.91
N PRO A 419 5.48 -25.86 12.45
CA PRO A 419 4.54 -25.63 11.36
C PRO A 419 3.51 -24.56 11.72
N VAL A 420 3.71 -23.35 11.18
CA VAL A 420 2.75 -22.25 11.23
C VAL A 420 2.09 -22.14 9.87
N PHE A 421 0.77 -22.05 9.83
CA PHE A 421 0.01 -22.06 8.59
C PHE A 421 -0.63 -20.69 8.38
N TYR A 422 -0.43 -20.12 7.19
CA TYR A 422 -1.15 -18.91 6.81
C TYR A 422 -2.54 -19.31 6.31
N LYS A 423 -3.57 -18.63 6.80
CA LYS A 423 -4.93 -18.83 6.33
C LYS A 423 -4.98 -18.33 4.88
N ASN A 424 -5.20 -19.24 3.94
CA ASN A 424 -5.39 -18.87 2.54
C ASN A 424 -6.85 -19.16 2.17
N PHE A 425 -7.47 -18.19 1.49
CA PHE A 425 -8.89 -18.25 1.16
C PHE A 425 -9.14 -18.67 -0.29
N ILE A 426 -8.20 -19.42 -0.86
CA ILE A 426 -8.24 -19.87 -2.26
C ILE A 426 -8.01 -21.38 -2.28
N ALA A 427 -9.05 -22.12 -2.68
CA ALA A 427 -9.03 -23.55 -2.90
C ALA A 427 -8.38 -23.93 -4.26
N PRO A 428 -7.48 -24.93 -4.29
CA PRO A 428 -6.84 -25.43 -5.51
C PRO A 428 -7.86 -25.90 -6.55
N GLY A 429 -7.86 -25.30 -7.74
CA GLY A 429 -8.74 -25.70 -8.84
C GLY A 429 -10.25 -25.45 -8.64
N MET A 430 -10.70 -25.00 -7.46
CA MET A 430 -12.12 -24.90 -7.09
C MET A 430 -12.62 -23.50 -6.70
N GLY A 431 -11.74 -22.51 -6.49
CA GLY A 431 -12.17 -21.13 -6.17
C GLY A 431 -11.84 -20.74 -4.73
N ASN A 432 -12.80 -20.23 -3.97
CA ASN A 432 -12.61 -19.84 -2.55
C ASN A 432 -12.82 -21.07 -1.65
N ASN A 433 -12.03 -21.27 -0.59
CA ASN A 433 -12.29 -22.31 0.42
C ASN A 433 -13.34 -21.89 1.47
N CYS A 434 -13.79 -20.63 1.40
CA CYS A 434 -14.93 -20.14 2.15
C CYS A 434 -16.17 -20.10 1.26
N SER A 435 -17.29 -20.58 1.80
CA SER A 435 -18.58 -20.62 1.11
C SER A 435 -19.70 -20.11 2.00
N TRP A 436 -20.74 -19.55 1.39
CA TRP A 436 -21.94 -19.13 2.10
C TRP A 436 -22.82 -20.34 2.42
N ASN A 437 -23.09 -20.58 3.69
CA ASN A 437 -24.05 -21.57 4.15
C ASN A 437 -25.43 -20.90 4.32
N THR A 438 -26.35 -21.22 3.41
CA THR A 438 -27.71 -20.64 3.41
C THR A 438 -28.54 -21.02 4.62
N ASP A 439 -28.30 -22.18 5.22
CA ASP A 439 -29.12 -22.69 6.33
C ASP A 439 -28.70 -22.10 7.67
N ALA A 440 -27.40 -21.89 7.85
CA ALA A 440 -26.84 -21.24 9.04
C ALA A 440 -26.86 -19.70 8.95
N GLU A 441 -27.14 -19.15 7.76
CA GLU A 441 -26.89 -17.74 7.44
C GLU A 441 -25.48 -17.29 7.87
N ASP A 442 -24.48 -18.15 7.70
CA ASP A 442 -23.08 -17.85 8.02
C ASP A 442 -22.16 -18.38 6.91
N PHE A 443 -20.93 -17.86 6.86
CA PHE A 443 -19.90 -18.44 6.02
C PHE A 443 -19.27 -19.64 6.72
N SER A 444 -18.81 -20.61 5.94
CA SER A 444 -17.98 -21.72 6.41
C SER A 444 -16.71 -21.78 5.58
N CYS A 445 -15.57 -21.89 6.26
CA CYS A 445 -14.25 -21.98 5.64
C CYS A 445 -13.58 -23.30 5.97
N ASP A 446 -13.02 -23.91 4.93
CA ASP A 446 -12.30 -25.16 5.04
C ASP A 446 -10.82 -24.87 5.37
N ILE A 447 -10.40 -25.24 6.59
CA ILE A 447 -9.08 -24.96 7.19
C ILE A 447 -8.51 -26.26 7.79
N GLY A 448 -7.20 -26.47 7.69
CA GLY A 448 -6.45 -27.55 8.30
C GLY A 448 -6.21 -28.78 7.43
N ASP A 449 -5.40 -29.67 8.00
CA ASP A 449 -5.14 -31.04 7.53
C ASP A 449 -5.18 -32.02 8.74
N PRO A 450 -6.21 -32.88 8.89
CA PRO A 450 -7.35 -33.02 8.01
C PRO A 450 -8.21 -31.76 8.00
N THR A 451 -8.83 -31.48 6.86
CA THR A 451 -9.64 -30.28 6.67
C THR A 451 -10.89 -30.32 7.53
N GLY A 452 -11.07 -29.28 8.34
CA GLY A 452 -12.29 -28.99 9.09
C GLY A 452 -13.02 -27.77 8.52
N SER A 453 -14.35 -27.73 8.68
CA SER A 453 -15.15 -26.58 8.25
C SER A 453 -15.48 -25.71 9.46
N TYR A 454 -15.09 -24.44 9.39
CA TYR A 454 -15.20 -23.46 10.48
C TYR A 454 -16.14 -22.33 10.09
N SER A 455 -17.09 -22.02 10.97
CA SER A 455 -18.02 -20.91 10.76
C SER A 455 -17.31 -19.56 10.76
N GLY A 456 -17.93 -18.55 10.16
CA GLY A 456 -17.42 -17.19 10.18
C GLY A 456 -17.23 -16.61 11.57
N SER A 457 -18.13 -16.96 12.48
CA SER A 457 -18.05 -16.56 13.89
C SER A 457 -17.04 -17.36 14.72
N ASP A 458 -16.36 -18.35 14.15
CA ASP A 458 -15.34 -19.11 14.85
C ASP A 458 -14.13 -18.21 15.19
N PRO A 459 -13.56 -18.25 16.41
CA PRO A 459 -12.38 -17.47 16.76
C PRO A 459 -11.16 -17.67 15.84
N LEU A 460 -11.09 -18.80 15.15
CA LEU A 460 -10.09 -19.08 14.13
C LEU A 460 -10.30 -18.26 12.86
N VAL A 461 -11.51 -17.82 12.57
CA VAL A 461 -11.90 -17.20 11.29
C VAL A 461 -12.26 -15.72 11.47
N ASP A 462 -12.89 -15.37 12.59
CA ASP A 462 -13.34 -14.02 12.91
C ASP A 462 -12.20 -13.00 12.78
N GLY A 463 -12.51 -11.85 12.17
CA GLY A 463 -11.55 -10.77 11.89
C GLY A 463 -10.52 -11.07 10.79
N SER A 464 -10.40 -12.31 10.30
CA SER A 464 -9.41 -12.66 9.26
C SER A 464 -9.99 -12.71 7.84
N ILE A 465 -11.32 -12.73 7.68
CA ILE A 465 -11.97 -12.83 6.36
C ILE A 465 -13.27 -12.03 6.18
N LEU A 466 -13.78 -12.09 4.96
CA LEU A 466 -15.10 -11.64 4.54
C LEU A 466 -16.18 -12.65 4.92
N LEU A 467 -17.16 -12.18 5.69
CA LEU A 467 -18.39 -12.86 6.09
C LEU A 467 -19.58 -11.91 5.91
N ASP A 468 -20.65 -12.35 5.26
CA ASP A 468 -21.96 -11.70 5.39
C ASP A 468 -22.83 -12.54 6.33
N ALA A 469 -23.11 -12.06 7.54
CA ALA A 469 -24.02 -12.60 8.57
C ALA A 469 -23.56 -13.77 9.49
N SER A 470 -22.26 -13.84 9.80
CA SER A 470 -21.86 -13.33 11.14
C SER A 470 -20.86 -12.18 11.10
N LYS A 471 -21.32 -11.12 10.42
CA LYS A 471 -21.31 -9.68 10.79
C LYS A 471 -19.97 -9.03 11.20
N ARG A 472 -18.97 -9.12 10.33
CA ARG A 472 -18.08 -8.01 9.91
C ARG A 472 -17.04 -8.56 8.94
N VAL A 473 -16.96 -7.95 7.75
CA VAL A 473 -15.94 -8.28 6.75
C VAL A 473 -14.73 -7.38 6.95
N ASN A 474 -13.51 -7.95 6.98
CA ASN A 474 -12.30 -7.16 6.77
C ASN A 474 -12.18 -6.78 5.29
N ILE A 475 -12.29 -5.48 4.98
CA ILE A 475 -12.18 -4.92 3.62
C ILE A 475 -10.89 -5.31 2.89
N MET A 476 -9.84 -5.71 3.62
CA MET A 476 -8.58 -6.19 3.05
C MET A 476 -8.66 -7.62 2.49
N SER A 477 -9.78 -8.31 2.61
CA SER A 477 -9.94 -9.69 2.14
C SER A 477 -10.39 -9.73 0.68
N TYR A 478 -9.53 -10.15 -0.25
CA TYR A 478 -9.91 -10.41 -1.65
C TYR A 478 -10.60 -11.77 -1.80
N ILE A 479 -11.80 -11.90 -1.24
CA ILE A 479 -12.66 -13.04 -1.56
C ILE A 479 -13.30 -12.79 -2.93
N ALA A 480 -12.86 -13.49 -3.99
CA ALA A 480 -13.43 -13.33 -5.33
C ALA A 480 -13.79 -14.67 -6.01
N LYS A 481 -15.10 -14.91 -6.19
CA LYS A 481 -15.66 -15.15 -7.54
C LYS A 481 -17.18 -15.02 -7.70
N THR A 482 -17.99 -15.06 -6.65
CA THR A 482 -19.44 -14.82 -6.76
C THR A 482 -19.99 -14.16 -5.51
N MET A 483 -19.71 -12.87 -5.34
CA MET A 483 -20.58 -12.04 -4.52
C MET A 483 -21.69 -11.53 -5.43
N GLY A 484 -22.94 -11.86 -5.10
CA GLY A 484 -24.11 -11.45 -5.88
C GLY A 484 -24.15 -9.94 -6.03
N LYS A 485 -24.70 -9.44 -7.14
CA LYS A 485 -24.72 -8.01 -7.51
C LYS A 485 -25.39 -7.08 -6.47
N ASN A 486 -25.99 -7.61 -5.40
CA ASN A 486 -26.77 -6.86 -4.42
C ASN A 486 -26.38 -7.12 -2.94
N SER A 487 -25.33 -7.89 -2.63
CA SER A 487 -25.22 -8.55 -1.30
C SER A 487 -24.24 -7.94 -0.30
N ILE A 488 -23.79 -6.68 -0.45
CA ILE A 488 -23.08 -6.02 0.66
C ILE A 488 -23.67 -4.63 0.82
N LYS A 489 -24.51 -4.45 1.83
CA LYS A 489 -24.86 -3.11 2.30
C LYS A 489 -23.58 -2.48 2.86
N GLU A 490 -23.36 -1.21 2.56
CA GLU A 490 -22.17 -0.41 2.95
C GLU A 490 -21.82 -0.50 4.46
N ASN A 491 -22.78 -0.86 5.31
CA ASN A 491 -22.59 -1.02 6.75
C ASN A 491 -21.92 -2.32 7.21
N MET A 492 -21.70 -3.31 6.32
CA MET A 492 -21.26 -4.68 6.70
C MET A 492 -19.78 -4.96 6.43
N VAL A 493 -19.10 -4.12 5.64
CA VAL A 493 -17.66 -4.19 5.38
C VAL A 493 -16.96 -3.06 6.11
N ARG A 494 -15.95 -3.39 6.93
CA ARG A 494 -15.18 -2.42 7.71
C ARG A 494 -13.73 -2.89 7.85
N PHE A 495 -12.89 -2.05 8.42
CA PHE A 495 -11.60 -2.49 8.92
C PHE A 495 -11.78 -3.19 10.28
N THR A 496 -10.94 -4.17 10.59
CA THR A 496 -10.89 -4.76 11.94
C THR A 496 -10.35 -3.74 12.94
N GLU A 497 -10.58 -3.95 14.23
CA GLU A 497 -10.07 -3.05 15.27
C GLU A 497 -8.54 -2.96 15.26
N LYS A 498 -7.84 -4.09 15.14
CA LYS A 498 -6.38 -4.10 14.96
C LYS A 498 -5.95 -3.46 13.65
N GLY A 499 -6.71 -3.64 12.57
CA GLY A 499 -6.48 -2.94 11.31
C GLY A 499 -6.57 -1.42 11.48
N ILE A 500 -7.57 -0.93 12.20
CA ILE A 500 -7.73 0.50 12.53
C ILE A 500 -6.53 1.01 13.32
N GLN A 501 -6.09 0.28 14.34
CA GLN A 501 -4.90 0.62 15.13
C GLN A 501 -3.64 0.72 14.26
N VAL A 502 -3.40 -0.28 13.41
CA VAL A 502 -2.25 -0.29 12.48
C VAL A 502 -2.35 0.86 11.47
N MET A 503 -3.52 1.14 10.89
CA MET A 503 -3.71 2.28 9.99
C MET A 503 -3.37 3.61 10.67
N LYS A 504 -3.85 3.83 11.90
CA LYS A 504 -3.54 5.04 12.67
C LYS A 504 -2.03 5.16 12.95
N LEU A 505 -1.36 4.05 13.25
CA LEU A 505 0.09 4.03 13.48
C LEU A 505 0.87 4.32 12.19
N HIS A 506 0.47 3.73 11.07
CA HIS A 506 1.09 3.97 9.77
C HIS A 506 0.80 5.39 9.23
N ALA A 507 -0.33 5.99 9.59
CA ALA A 507 -0.60 7.42 9.33
C ALA A 507 0.42 8.35 10.02
N ASN A 508 1.13 7.86 11.04
CA ASN A 508 2.21 8.58 11.71
C ASN A 508 3.60 8.35 11.09
N THR A 509 3.66 7.65 9.96
CA THR A 509 4.92 7.50 9.22
C THR A 509 5.35 8.86 8.69
N PRO A 510 6.65 9.23 8.75
CA PRO A 510 7.11 10.54 8.27
C PRO A 510 6.64 10.90 6.85
N SER A 511 6.53 9.92 5.94
CA SER A 511 5.98 10.15 4.60
C SER A 511 4.48 10.48 4.56
N ARG A 512 3.70 10.02 5.54
CA ARG A 512 2.28 10.34 5.72
C ARG A 512 2.08 11.62 6.51
N LEU A 513 3.01 11.96 7.38
CA LEU A 513 3.05 13.24 8.09
C LEU A 513 3.42 14.43 7.21
N MET A 514 3.75 14.19 5.94
CA MET A 514 3.80 15.25 4.93
C MET A 514 2.41 15.68 4.46
N LEU A 515 1.39 14.83 4.62
CA LEU A 515 0.01 15.15 4.26
C LEU A 515 -0.53 16.26 5.17
N ARG A 516 -1.29 17.18 4.59
CA ARG A 516 -2.00 18.21 5.36
C ARG A 516 -3.18 17.57 6.08
N ASN A 517 -3.25 17.77 7.40
CA ASN A 517 -4.42 17.41 8.19
C ASN A 517 -5.33 18.63 8.33
N HIS A 518 -6.42 18.67 7.56
CA HIS A 518 -7.42 19.74 7.56
C HIS A 518 -8.36 19.74 8.79
N ALA A 519 -8.13 18.85 9.75
CA ALA A 519 -8.81 18.84 11.04
C ALA A 519 -8.01 19.56 12.14
N LEU A 520 -6.75 19.93 11.87
CA LEU A 520 -5.92 20.73 12.77
C LEU A 520 -6.17 22.22 12.61
#